data_AF-A0A560LE69-F1
#
_entry.id   AF-A0A560LE69-F1
#
_cell.length_a   1.000
_cell.length_b   1.000
_cell.length_c   1.000
_cell.angle_alpha   90.00
_cell.angle_beta   90.00
_cell.angle_gamma   90.00
#
_symmetry.space_group_name_H-M   'P 1'
#
loop_
_entity.id
_entity.type
_entity.pdbx_description
1 polymer ?
#
loop_
_entity_poly.entity_id
_entity_poly.type
_entity_poly.pdbx_seq_one_letter_code
_entity_poly.pdbx_strand_id
1 'polypeptide(L)'
;MRSRFLGRTKTTTADDRTHVVVLIGRPIEALKRWIEEARIDTGPVFRRIDQWGNIDRPALTPQSVNLILKTRCSQAGLDPELFGAWTAIRISDQGGQSRHPFEGGMQQSLHKPWRRRRAIITTRSERTDGRRVCFCSATSGFSRDARYFLLAIREFHSINARMINRRISSELNELLDTRPAVALIGPRQVGKTTLALSIADHRPSIYLDLESDADRAKLAEPELYLSQHSDKLVILDEVHRLPNLFQNLRGLIDRGRRSGRKAAQFLLLGSASIDLLKQSGETLAGRIAYLEMGPVNGIEVPADELNTLWLRGGFPDSLLAQTDRASQRWRQDFIRTYLERDIPLLGPRIPAETLRRFWTMLAHHQSGLLNAAEFARALGVDGKTVASYLDLLVDLLLVRRLEPWHANVGKRLVKSPRVYVRDSGITHTLLGLTTQEDLLGHPVAGASWEGFVIETLIAAAPAGTQSSFYRTSAGAEIDLLLTPPGNRPWAIEIKRSLSPRLEKGFYLACEDLNPLRRIVVYPGQEIFPMKQDVEAMPVSALGAALAELG
;
A
#
# COMPACT_ATOMS: atom_id res chain seq x y z
N MET A 1 27.70 3.39 -0.47
CA MET A 1 27.43 3.34 -1.93
C MET A 1 28.57 2.57 -2.61
N ARG A 2 28.32 1.48 -3.35
CA ARG A 2 29.38 0.69 -4.02
C ARG A 2 29.22 0.74 -5.54
N SER A 3 29.77 1.75 -6.21
CA SER A 3 29.84 1.84 -7.68
C SER A 3 31.00 0.98 -8.24
N ARG A 4 30.89 0.55 -9.51
CA ARG A 4 32.01 -0.04 -10.27
C ARG A 4 32.00 0.54 -11.69
N PHE A 5 33.19 0.73 -12.24
CA PHE A 5 33.45 1.33 -13.55
C PHE A 5 33.77 0.21 -14.55
N LEU A 6 32.98 0.04 -15.62
CA LEU A 6 33.27 -0.93 -16.69
C LEU A 6 33.94 -0.21 -17.87
N GLY A 7 35.05 -0.77 -18.38
CA GLY A 7 35.83 -0.19 -19.47
C GLY A 7 35.49 -0.69 -20.88
N ARG A 8 35.62 0.22 -21.85
CA ARG A 8 35.70 0.14 -23.34
C ARG A 8 34.85 -0.89 -24.11
N THR A 9 34.04 -0.38 -25.03
CA THR A 9 33.57 -1.09 -26.25
C THR A 9 34.44 -0.76 -27.47
N LYS A 10 34.45 -1.64 -28.47
CA LYS A 10 35.40 -1.73 -29.61
C LYS A 10 35.45 -0.56 -30.62
N THR A 11 34.95 0.64 -30.31
CA THR A 11 34.85 1.76 -31.27
C THR A 11 35.47 3.10 -30.80
N THR A 12 36.25 3.14 -29.73
CA THR A 12 36.96 4.36 -29.29
C THR A 12 38.45 4.33 -29.62
N THR A 13 38.97 5.38 -30.24
CA THR A 13 40.41 5.64 -30.41
C THR A 13 41.08 5.99 -29.08
N ALA A 14 42.42 5.94 -29.05
CA ALA A 14 43.23 5.81 -27.85
C ALA A 14 43.11 6.95 -26.81
N ASP A 15 42.49 8.09 -27.12
CA ASP A 15 42.54 9.31 -26.30
C ASP A 15 41.30 9.60 -25.43
N ASP A 16 40.21 8.83 -25.55
CA ASP A 16 39.03 9.04 -24.70
C ASP A 16 39.13 8.26 -23.37
N ARG A 17 39.51 8.96 -22.29
CA ARG A 17 39.46 8.45 -20.91
C ARG A 17 38.12 8.69 -20.20
N THR A 18 37.10 9.22 -20.88
CA THR A 18 35.87 9.75 -20.26
C THR A 18 34.60 8.92 -20.50
N HIS A 19 34.68 7.77 -21.16
CA HIS A 19 33.51 6.90 -21.34
C HIS A 19 33.47 5.78 -20.29
N VAL A 20 32.80 6.08 -19.18
CA VAL A 20 32.42 5.07 -18.19
C VAL A 20 30.91 4.96 -18.12
N VAL A 21 30.40 3.75 -18.35
CA VAL A 21 29.03 3.40 -17.98
C VAL A 21 28.97 3.15 -16.47
N VAL A 22 28.25 4.01 -15.76
CA VAL A 22 27.99 3.85 -14.32
C VAL A 22 26.77 2.96 -14.15
N LEU A 23 26.98 1.74 -13.62
CA LEU A 23 25.89 0.90 -13.16
C LEU A 23 25.60 1.25 -11.69
N ILE A 24 24.33 1.33 -11.30
CA ILE A 24 23.86 1.58 -9.93
C ILE A 24 22.78 0.54 -9.59
N GLY A 25 22.77 -0.01 -8.36
CA GLY A 25 21.72 -0.90 -7.84
C GLY A 25 21.98 -2.41 -7.93
N ARG A 26 20.95 -3.22 -7.64
CA ARG A 26 20.97 -4.70 -7.61
C ARG A 26 21.54 -5.41 -8.86
N PRO A 27 21.46 -4.86 -10.08
CA PRO A 27 22.13 -5.44 -11.26
C PRO A 27 23.66 -5.55 -11.09
N ILE A 28 24.28 -4.69 -10.27
CA ILE A 28 25.70 -4.77 -9.95
C ILE A 28 26.01 -5.96 -9.06
N GLU A 29 25.13 -6.32 -8.14
CA GLU A 29 25.36 -7.47 -7.24
C GLU A 29 25.29 -8.79 -8.02
N ALA A 30 24.31 -8.92 -8.91
CA ALA A 30 24.23 -10.07 -9.82
C ALA A 30 25.45 -10.16 -10.75
N LEU A 31 25.90 -9.02 -11.30
CA LEU A 31 27.09 -8.96 -12.14
C LEU A 31 28.37 -9.25 -11.34
N LYS A 32 28.50 -8.75 -10.11
CA LYS A 32 29.65 -9.02 -9.23
C LYS A 32 29.70 -10.48 -8.84
N ARG A 33 28.58 -11.06 -8.45
CA ARG A 33 28.48 -12.48 -8.12
C ARG A 33 28.79 -13.36 -9.32
N TRP A 34 28.31 -13.01 -10.51
CA TRP A 34 28.70 -13.67 -11.75
C TRP A 34 30.20 -13.57 -12.01
N ILE A 35 30.80 -12.38 -11.90
CA ILE A 35 32.25 -12.19 -12.10
C ILE A 35 33.07 -13.00 -11.10
N GLU A 36 32.64 -13.05 -9.83
CA GLU A 36 33.27 -13.80 -8.75
C GLU A 36 33.15 -15.32 -8.94
N GLU A 37 31.94 -15.83 -9.21
CA GLU A 37 31.70 -17.26 -9.47
C GLU A 37 32.38 -17.72 -10.77
N ALA A 38 32.41 -16.87 -11.80
CA ALA A 38 33.04 -17.15 -13.08
C ALA A 38 34.56 -16.90 -13.12
N ARG A 39 35.15 -16.45 -11.99
CA ARG A 39 36.57 -16.09 -11.84
C ARG A 39 37.08 -15.21 -12.99
N ILE A 40 36.28 -14.18 -13.34
CA ILE A 40 36.61 -13.25 -14.42
C ILE A 40 37.46 -12.11 -13.84
N ASP A 41 38.78 -12.30 -13.82
CA ASP A 41 39.70 -11.25 -13.38
C ASP A 41 40.05 -10.29 -14.53
N THR A 42 40.06 -10.79 -15.77
CA THR A 42 40.24 -10.02 -17.02
C THR A 42 39.50 -10.69 -18.19
N GLY A 43 39.07 -9.91 -19.19
CA GLY A 43 38.43 -10.41 -20.42
C GLY A 43 36.90 -10.22 -20.52
N PRO A 44 36.24 -10.85 -21.52
CA PRO A 44 34.82 -10.62 -21.80
C PRO A 44 33.90 -11.23 -20.73
N VAL A 45 32.84 -10.51 -20.37
CA VAL A 45 31.89 -10.90 -19.32
C VAL A 45 30.92 -12.00 -19.78
N PHE A 46 30.50 -11.96 -21.06
CA PHE A 46 29.57 -12.94 -21.63
C PHE A 46 30.37 -14.02 -22.38
N ARG A 47 30.54 -15.18 -21.74
CA ARG A 47 31.33 -16.31 -22.25
C ARG A 47 30.46 -17.57 -22.31
N ARG A 48 30.80 -18.48 -23.21
CA ARG A 48 30.14 -19.79 -23.31
C ARG A 48 30.55 -20.63 -22.09
N ILE A 49 29.60 -21.39 -21.54
CA ILE A 49 29.87 -22.41 -20.52
C ILE A 49 29.61 -23.77 -21.17
N ASP A 50 30.54 -24.71 -21.02
CA ASP A 50 30.37 -26.07 -21.50
C ASP A 50 29.53 -26.94 -20.53
N GLN A 51 29.21 -28.16 -20.93
CA GLN A 51 28.38 -29.07 -20.14
C GLN A 51 29.03 -29.56 -18.84
N TRP A 52 30.32 -29.27 -18.61
CA TRP A 52 31.09 -29.56 -17.40
C TRP A 52 31.33 -28.33 -16.52
N GLY A 53 30.75 -27.17 -16.89
CA GLY A 53 30.87 -25.93 -16.14
C GLY A 53 32.12 -25.11 -16.45
N ASN A 54 32.94 -25.51 -17.43
CA ASN A 54 34.10 -24.74 -17.81
C ASN A 54 33.68 -23.54 -18.66
N ILE A 55 34.27 -22.39 -18.35
CA ILE A 55 34.00 -21.15 -19.07
C ILE A 55 35.01 -21.01 -20.21
N ASP A 56 34.48 -20.93 -21.42
CA ASP A 56 35.27 -20.78 -22.64
C ASP A 56 35.91 -19.38 -22.72
N ARG A 57 37.12 -19.27 -23.28
CA ARG A 57 37.86 -17.99 -23.36
C ARG A 57 37.23 -16.93 -24.28
N PRO A 58 36.65 -17.29 -25.45
CA PRO A 58 36.07 -16.31 -26.37
C PRO A 58 34.79 -15.66 -25.84
N ALA A 59 34.58 -14.40 -26.21
CA ALA A 59 33.30 -13.73 -25.99
C ALA A 59 32.19 -14.38 -26.83
N LEU A 60 30.98 -14.44 -26.28
CA LEU A 60 29.78 -14.66 -27.09
C LEU A 60 29.66 -13.55 -28.14
N THR A 61 29.26 -13.92 -29.36
CA THR A 61 29.05 -12.92 -30.41
C THR A 61 27.86 -12.03 -30.04
N PRO A 62 27.83 -10.76 -30.47
CA PRO A 62 26.68 -9.88 -30.23
C PRO A 62 25.37 -10.44 -30.77
N GLN A 63 25.41 -11.19 -31.88
CA GLN A 63 24.25 -11.89 -32.44
C GLN A 63 23.75 -12.99 -31.51
N SER A 64 24.64 -13.81 -30.94
CA SER A 64 24.28 -14.84 -29.96
C SER A 64 23.70 -14.23 -28.69
N VAL A 65 24.30 -13.15 -28.18
CA VAL A 65 23.76 -12.42 -27.01
C VAL A 65 22.37 -11.86 -27.32
N ASN A 66 22.18 -11.26 -28.50
CA ASN A 66 20.90 -10.72 -28.93
C ASN A 66 19.82 -11.80 -29.09
N LEU A 67 20.20 -12.94 -29.66
CA LEU A 67 19.31 -14.09 -29.81
C LEU A 67 18.88 -14.63 -28.44
N ILE A 68 19.84 -14.83 -27.53
CA ILE A 68 19.55 -15.25 -26.15
C ILE A 68 18.59 -14.26 -25.49
N LEU A 69 18.85 -12.96 -25.62
CA LEU A 69 17.99 -11.91 -25.06
C LEU A 69 16.55 -12.01 -25.61
N LYS A 70 16.39 -12.08 -26.94
CA LYS A 70 15.08 -12.14 -27.60
C LYS A 70 14.30 -13.42 -27.25
N THR A 71 14.98 -14.56 -27.26
CA THR A 71 14.40 -15.84 -26.85
C THR A 71 13.94 -15.78 -25.39
N ARG A 72 14.74 -15.19 -24.50
CA ARG A 72 14.33 -14.99 -23.11
C ARG A 72 13.13 -14.07 -23.04
N CYS A 73 13.14 -12.91 -23.73
CA CYS A 73 12.03 -11.95 -23.77
C CYS A 73 10.68 -12.62 -24.07
N SER A 74 10.65 -13.41 -25.15
CA SER A 74 9.48 -14.20 -25.56
C SER A 74 9.00 -15.16 -24.46
N GLN A 75 9.92 -15.85 -23.77
CA GLN A 75 9.58 -16.81 -22.70
C GLN A 75 8.91 -16.19 -21.46
N ALA A 76 9.06 -14.88 -21.21
CA ALA A 76 8.29 -14.20 -20.15
C ALA A 76 7.25 -13.23 -20.69
N GLY A 77 6.73 -13.51 -21.89
CA GLY A 77 5.58 -12.78 -22.45
C GLY A 77 5.87 -11.33 -22.85
N LEU A 78 7.15 -10.95 -23.05
CA LEU A 78 7.51 -9.64 -23.57
C LEU A 78 7.72 -9.70 -25.09
N ASP A 79 7.42 -8.60 -25.78
CA ASP A 79 7.67 -8.44 -27.21
C ASP A 79 9.19 -8.42 -27.51
N PRO A 80 9.76 -9.42 -28.19
CA PRO A 80 11.19 -9.50 -28.48
C PRO A 80 11.69 -8.43 -29.48
N GLU A 81 10.82 -7.76 -30.22
CA GLU A 81 11.22 -6.73 -31.18
C GLU A 81 11.67 -5.43 -30.51
N LEU A 82 11.18 -5.17 -29.30
CA LEU A 82 11.56 -4.00 -28.48
C LEU A 82 12.96 -4.13 -27.86
N PHE A 83 13.59 -5.30 -27.93
CA PHE A 83 14.85 -5.59 -27.25
C PHE A 83 15.93 -6.01 -28.25
N GLY A 84 17.04 -5.25 -28.26
CA GLY A 84 18.20 -5.47 -29.12
C GLY A 84 19.50 -5.29 -28.35
N ALA A 85 20.55 -6.03 -28.72
CA ALA A 85 21.89 -5.88 -28.16
C ALA A 85 22.50 -4.46 -28.34
N TRP A 86 21.90 -3.63 -29.22
CA TRP A 86 22.28 -2.24 -29.46
C TRP A 86 21.28 -1.20 -28.92
N THR A 87 20.15 -1.62 -28.34
CA THR A 87 19.16 -0.71 -27.72
C THR A 87 19.27 -0.65 -26.18
N ALA A 88 20.18 -1.43 -25.57
CA ALA A 88 20.42 -1.41 -24.13
C ALA A 88 21.13 -0.13 -23.59
N ILE A 89 21.36 0.89 -24.41
CA ILE A 89 21.85 2.23 -23.98
C ILE A 89 20.88 3.36 -24.41
N ARG A 90 19.65 3.04 -24.84
CA ARG A 90 18.60 4.06 -25.04
C ARG A 90 17.33 3.68 -24.31
N ILE A 91 17.36 3.79 -22.99
CA ILE A 91 16.18 4.11 -22.20
C ILE A 91 16.58 5.26 -21.28
N SER A 92 16.68 6.44 -21.86
CA SER A 92 16.49 7.69 -21.14
C SER A 92 15.85 8.66 -22.12
N ASP A 93 14.69 9.12 -21.70
CA ASP A 93 13.95 10.24 -22.26
C ASP A 93 13.04 9.98 -23.47
N GLN A 94 11.78 9.62 -23.16
CA GLN A 94 10.62 10.27 -23.77
C GLN A 94 9.52 10.45 -22.71
N GLY A 95 9.66 11.51 -21.92
CA GLY A 95 8.48 12.30 -21.54
C GLY A 95 8.11 13.18 -22.74
N GLY A 96 6.98 12.92 -23.37
CA GLY A 96 6.40 13.83 -24.36
C GLY A 96 5.62 14.94 -23.67
N GLN A 97 6.20 16.14 -23.63
CA GLN A 97 5.57 17.38 -23.18
C GLN A 97 4.43 17.87 -24.09
N SER A 98 3.40 18.44 -23.47
CA SER A 98 2.72 19.62 -23.99
C SER A 98 3.64 20.86 -23.91
N ARG A 99 4.18 21.26 -25.08
CA ARG A 99 4.53 22.62 -25.59
C ARG A 99 5.25 23.68 -24.70
N HIS A 100 6.55 23.87 -25.04
CA HIS A 100 7.40 25.09 -25.07
C HIS A 100 8.02 25.68 -23.76
N PRO A 101 9.21 26.32 -23.82
CA PRO A 101 10.50 25.83 -24.32
C PRO A 101 11.65 26.09 -23.32
N PHE A 102 12.61 25.16 -23.18
CA PHE A 102 13.93 25.50 -22.66
C PHE A 102 15.00 25.04 -23.66
N GLU A 103 15.61 26.02 -24.32
CA GLU A 103 16.80 25.87 -25.15
C GLU A 103 17.99 25.49 -24.27
N GLY A 104 18.74 24.47 -24.69
CA GLY A 104 19.99 24.05 -24.05
C GLY A 104 20.15 22.53 -24.05
N GLY A 105 20.50 21.95 -25.20
CA GLY A 105 20.81 20.50 -25.25
C GLY A 105 20.84 19.83 -26.62
N MET A 106 20.54 20.54 -27.71
CA MET A 106 20.72 20.01 -29.07
C MET A 106 22.01 20.52 -29.70
N GLN A 107 23.13 19.89 -29.40
CA GLN A 107 24.34 19.93 -30.24
C GLN A 107 25.30 18.77 -29.93
N GLN A 108 24.82 17.52 -29.90
CA GLN A 108 25.74 16.38 -29.72
C GLN A 108 25.14 15.02 -30.13
N SER A 109 24.64 14.90 -31.37
CA SER A 109 24.64 13.59 -32.05
C SER A 109 24.40 13.77 -33.55
N LEU A 110 25.48 13.92 -34.31
CA LEU A 110 25.46 13.86 -35.78
C LEU A 110 25.28 12.41 -36.23
N HIS A 111 24.06 11.98 -36.58
CA HIS A 111 23.81 10.91 -37.57
C HIS A 111 22.40 11.03 -38.20
N LYS A 112 22.32 10.82 -39.53
CA LYS A 112 21.18 11.11 -40.43
C LYS A 112 20.04 10.05 -40.38
N PRO A 113 18.78 10.42 -40.72
CA PRO A 113 17.61 9.54 -40.63
C PRO A 113 17.38 8.71 -41.91
N TRP A 114 16.95 7.43 -41.75
CA TRP A 114 16.30 6.66 -42.82
C TRP A 114 14.78 6.56 -42.56
N ARG A 115 14.00 6.85 -43.60
CA ARG A 115 12.52 6.96 -43.63
C ARG A 115 11.84 5.68 -44.17
N ARG A 116 10.55 5.53 -43.81
CA ARG A 116 9.46 4.68 -44.39
C ARG A 116 9.52 3.19 -43.99
N ARG A 117 8.43 2.51 -43.59
CA ARG A 117 7.07 2.41 -44.18
C ARG A 117 5.95 2.14 -43.13
N ARG A 118 4.73 2.54 -43.48
CA ARG A 118 3.42 2.13 -42.90
C ARG A 118 3.04 0.71 -43.36
N ALA A 119 2.27 -0.05 -42.56
CA ALA A 119 1.13 -0.84 -43.02
C ALA A 119 0.28 -1.40 -41.85
N ILE A 120 -1.04 -1.37 -42.06
CA ILE A 120 -2.14 -1.97 -41.29
C ILE A 120 -2.42 -3.37 -41.89
N ILE A 121 -2.92 -4.36 -41.12
CA ILE A 121 -3.95 -5.40 -41.52
C ILE A 121 -4.28 -6.36 -40.34
N THR A 122 -5.55 -6.78 -40.31
CA THR A 122 -6.34 -7.56 -39.33
C THR A 122 -6.44 -9.09 -39.58
N THR A 123 -6.70 -9.86 -38.49
CA THR A 123 -7.47 -11.14 -38.30
C THR A 123 -7.17 -12.44 -39.09
N ARG A 124 -7.03 -13.60 -38.37
CA ARG A 124 -7.98 -14.76 -38.23
C ARG A 124 -7.31 -16.18 -38.17
N SER A 125 -7.81 -17.04 -37.26
CA SER A 125 -7.89 -18.54 -37.17
C SER A 125 -6.67 -19.44 -37.51
N GLU A 126 -6.37 -20.57 -36.85
CA GLU A 126 -7.21 -21.76 -36.61
C GLU A 126 -6.51 -22.81 -35.69
N ARG A 127 -7.28 -23.78 -35.18
CA ARG A 127 -6.92 -24.96 -34.32
C ARG A 127 -5.93 -25.90 -35.05
N THR A 128 -5.22 -26.90 -34.51
CA THR A 128 -5.39 -27.95 -33.47
C THR A 128 -3.98 -28.57 -33.32
N ASP A 129 -3.47 -29.02 -32.17
CA ASP A 129 -3.66 -30.39 -31.68
C ASP A 129 -3.07 -30.52 -30.25
N GLY A 130 -3.65 -31.40 -29.44
CA GLY A 130 -3.64 -31.30 -27.98
C GLY A 130 -2.43 -31.87 -27.21
N ARG A 131 -2.27 -31.40 -25.96
CA ARG A 131 -2.39 -32.16 -24.70
C ARG A 131 -2.11 -31.26 -23.47
N ARG A 132 -2.88 -31.47 -22.39
CA ARG A 132 -2.80 -30.80 -21.07
C ARG A 132 -1.70 -31.43 -20.18
N VAL A 133 -0.80 -30.67 -19.54
CA VAL A 133 -0.74 -30.14 -18.14
C VAL A 133 -0.02 -31.04 -17.08
N CYS A 134 0.97 -30.45 -16.37
CA CYS A 134 1.62 -30.76 -15.05
C CYS A 134 2.36 -32.12 -14.82
N PHE A 135 3.38 -32.30 -13.97
CA PHE A 135 3.80 -31.71 -12.68
C PHE A 135 5.32 -31.93 -12.38
N CYS A 136 5.82 -31.30 -11.31
CA CYS A 136 7.08 -31.59 -10.59
C CYS A 136 7.16 -33.00 -9.97
N SER A 137 8.33 -33.64 -9.95
CA SER A 137 9.09 -34.07 -8.73
C SER A 137 10.18 -35.11 -9.06
N ALA A 138 11.24 -35.09 -8.27
CA ALA A 138 12.49 -35.83 -8.46
C ALA A 138 12.44 -37.26 -7.90
N THR A 139 13.10 -38.22 -8.57
CA THR A 139 14.12 -39.13 -7.98
C THR A 139 14.74 -40.08 -9.03
N SER A 140 16.07 -40.25 -8.93
CA SER A 140 16.94 -41.38 -9.31
C SER A 140 17.01 -41.90 -10.77
N GLY A 141 18.06 -41.47 -11.49
CA GLY A 141 19.25 -42.32 -11.72
C GLY A 141 19.40 -43.12 -13.02
N PHE A 142 19.99 -42.49 -14.06
CA PHE A 142 20.94 -43.01 -15.10
C PHE A 142 21.31 -41.79 -16.01
N SER A 143 22.32 -40.91 -15.78
CA SER A 143 23.81 -40.94 -15.82
C SER A 143 24.37 -41.36 -17.21
N ARG A 144 25.17 -40.59 -17.97
CA ARG A 144 26.31 -39.64 -17.72
C ARG A 144 26.38 -38.60 -18.87
N ASP A 145 26.73 -37.32 -18.77
CA ASP A 145 27.32 -36.46 -17.74
C ASP A 145 26.68 -35.06 -17.83
N ALA A 146 26.39 -34.48 -16.68
CA ALA A 146 25.80 -33.17 -16.50
C ALA A 146 26.75 -32.25 -15.71
N ARG A 147 26.39 -30.96 -15.71
CA ARG A 147 26.71 -29.86 -14.75
C ARG A 147 27.82 -28.92 -15.25
N TYR A 148 27.66 -27.62 -15.44
CA TYR A 148 27.11 -26.59 -14.52
C TYR A 148 26.66 -25.34 -15.31
N PHE A 149 25.43 -24.85 -15.14
CA PHE A 149 25.03 -23.72 -14.26
C PHE A 149 25.45 -22.33 -14.75
N LEU A 150 24.48 -21.52 -15.22
CA LEU A 150 24.17 -20.32 -14.46
C LEU A 150 22.69 -19.92 -14.50
N LEU A 151 22.28 -19.50 -13.32
CA LEU A 151 20.96 -19.30 -12.78
C LEU A 151 20.41 -17.91 -13.16
N ALA A 152 19.12 -17.88 -13.50
CA ALA A 152 18.15 -16.82 -13.18
C ALA A 152 18.61 -15.34 -13.20
N ILE A 153 18.44 -14.68 -14.35
CA ILE A 153 18.08 -13.23 -14.39
C ILE A 153 16.66 -13.08 -14.96
N ARG A 154 15.77 -13.99 -14.57
CA ARG A 154 14.34 -13.91 -14.86
C ARG A 154 13.47 -14.60 -13.81
N GLU A 155 13.86 -14.43 -12.55
CA GLU A 155 12.95 -14.36 -11.40
C GLU A 155 13.49 -13.33 -10.38
N PHE A 156 13.86 -12.14 -10.86
CA PHE A 156 13.89 -10.93 -10.04
C PHE A 156 12.90 -9.92 -10.62
N HIS A 157 11.70 -10.40 -10.95
CA HIS A 157 10.48 -9.59 -10.81
C HIS A 157 9.89 -9.72 -9.39
N SER A 158 10.59 -10.40 -8.48
CA SER A 158 10.38 -10.33 -7.05
C SER A 158 11.23 -9.19 -6.47
N ILE A 159 10.56 -8.24 -5.80
CA ILE A 159 11.14 -7.15 -4.99
C ILE A 159 11.72 -5.94 -5.74
N ASN A 160 11.22 -5.57 -6.93
CA ASN A 160 10.88 -4.15 -7.07
C ASN A 160 9.45 -4.08 -6.56
N ALA A 161 9.30 -3.93 -5.25
CA ALA A 161 8.02 -3.50 -4.70
C ALA A 161 7.65 -2.26 -5.52
N ARG A 162 6.55 -2.33 -6.29
CA ARG A 162 5.93 -1.13 -6.84
C ARG A 162 5.71 -0.25 -5.62
N MET A 163 6.57 0.75 -5.43
CA MET A 163 6.49 1.62 -4.27
C MET A 163 5.23 2.43 -4.48
N ILE A 164 4.20 2.12 -3.70
CA ILE A 164 2.94 2.85 -3.74
C ILE A 164 3.22 4.21 -3.12
N ASN A 165 2.99 5.28 -3.86
CA ASN A 165 3.12 6.62 -3.32
C ASN A 165 2.00 6.84 -2.30
N ARG A 166 2.37 6.91 -1.02
CA ARG A 166 1.42 7.03 0.08
C ARG A 166 1.08 8.50 0.31
N ARG A 167 -0.19 8.86 0.14
CA ARG A 167 -0.67 10.25 0.32
C ARG A 167 -0.35 10.79 1.71
N ILE A 168 -0.47 9.94 2.73
CA ILE A 168 -0.17 10.26 4.13
C ILE A 168 1.29 10.70 4.37
N SER A 169 2.19 10.45 3.42
CA SER A 169 3.58 10.91 3.49
C SER A 169 3.65 12.43 3.63
N SER A 170 2.80 13.20 2.92
CA SER A 170 2.82 14.66 3.00
C SER A 170 2.51 15.16 4.42
N GLU A 171 1.42 14.65 5.01
CA GLU A 171 1.01 14.97 6.38
C GLU A 171 2.04 14.50 7.41
N LEU A 172 2.66 13.34 7.20
CA LEU A 172 3.74 12.85 8.07
C LEU A 172 4.95 13.79 8.06
N ASN A 173 5.36 14.29 6.89
CA ASN A 173 6.46 15.24 6.79
C ASN A 173 6.12 16.54 7.52
N GLU A 174 4.92 17.11 7.30
CA GLU A 174 4.45 18.32 7.97
C GLU A 174 4.42 18.17 9.51
N LEU A 175 3.90 17.04 10.00
CA LEU A 175 3.89 16.75 11.43
C LEU A 175 5.29 16.60 11.99
N LEU A 176 6.22 15.95 11.27
CA LEU A 176 7.60 15.84 11.72
C LEU A 176 8.31 17.19 11.76
N ASP A 177 7.96 18.11 10.85
CA ASP A 177 8.56 19.45 10.78
C ASP A 177 8.02 20.40 11.86
N THR A 178 6.85 20.09 12.44
CA THR A 178 6.18 20.94 13.44
C THR A 178 6.14 20.33 14.84
N ARG A 179 6.28 19.01 14.98
CA ARG A 179 6.14 18.27 16.25
C ARG A 179 7.43 17.56 16.63
N PRO A 180 7.78 17.50 17.93
CA PRO A 180 9.00 16.82 18.35
C PRO A 180 8.85 15.30 18.23
N ALA A 181 7.65 14.76 18.42
CA ALA A 181 7.37 13.35 18.25
C ALA A 181 6.11 13.12 17.41
N VAL A 182 6.17 12.14 16.51
CA VAL A 182 5.02 11.67 15.73
C VAL A 182 4.89 10.16 15.92
N ALA A 183 3.69 9.68 16.20
CA ALA A 183 3.34 8.27 16.20
C ALA A 183 2.59 7.92 14.90
N LEU A 184 3.19 7.07 14.08
CA LEU A 184 2.54 6.48 12.90
C LEU A 184 1.93 5.14 13.31
N ILE A 185 0.60 5.13 13.45
CA ILE A 185 -0.18 3.97 13.87
C ILE A 185 -0.91 3.35 12.70
N GLY A 186 -1.14 2.04 12.75
CA GLY A 186 -1.89 1.35 11.70
C GLY A 186 -1.82 -0.16 11.84
N PRO A 187 -2.64 -0.92 11.10
CA PRO A 187 -2.56 -2.38 11.07
C PRO A 187 -1.16 -2.89 10.70
N ARG A 188 -0.84 -4.12 11.12
CA ARG A 188 0.40 -4.79 10.67
C ARG A 188 0.37 -4.96 9.15
N GLN A 189 1.55 -4.94 8.51
CA GLN A 189 1.72 -5.10 7.05
C GLN A 189 1.08 -4.00 6.18
N VAL A 190 0.64 -2.89 6.75
CA VAL A 190 0.08 -1.74 6.00
C VAL A 190 1.14 -0.87 5.30
N GLY A 191 2.43 -1.10 5.60
CA GLY A 191 3.55 -0.37 4.99
C GLY A 191 4.20 0.74 5.85
N LYS A 192 3.98 0.75 7.17
CA LYS A 192 4.56 1.75 8.09
C LYS A 192 6.09 1.81 8.01
N THR A 193 6.76 0.68 8.18
CA THR A 193 8.23 0.57 8.12
C THR A 193 8.77 1.03 6.77
N THR A 194 8.10 0.67 5.67
CA THR A 194 8.47 1.11 4.32
C THR A 194 8.39 2.63 4.17
N LEU A 195 7.32 3.25 4.68
CA LEU A 195 7.19 4.71 4.66
C LEU A 195 8.25 5.38 5.55
N ALA A 196 8.50 4.85 6.74
CA ALA A 196 9.51 5.38 7.65
C ALA A 196 10.94 5.31 7.10
N LEU A 197 11.28 4.21 6.42
CA LEU A 197 12.57 4.07 5.72
C LEU A 197 12.66 5.03 4.53
N SER A 198 11.58 5.24 3.79
CA SER A 198 11.54 6.26 2.74
C SER A 198 11.77 7.67 3.29
N ILE A 199 11.21 7.98 4.47
CA ILE A 199 11.50 9.23 5.18
C ILE A 199 12.98 9.30 5.56
N ALA A 200 13.54 8.23 6.14
CA ALA A 200 14.96 8.13 6.52
C ALA A 200 15.94 8.35 5.37
N ASP A 201 15.56 8.04 4.12
CA ASP A 201 16.38 8.29 2.93
C ASP A 201 16.54 9.78 2.61
N HIS A 202 15.60 10.62 3.06
CA HIS A 202 15.53 12.06 2.72
C HIS A 202 15.93 12.97 3.89
N ARG A 203 16.17 12.42 5.09
CA ARG A 203 16.59 13.19 6.28
C ARG A 203 17.54 12.39 7.17
N PRO A 204 18.52 13.03 7.83
CA PRO A 204 19.39 12.36 8.78
C PRO A 204 18.58 11.66 9.87
N SER A 205 18.70 10.34 9.95
CA SER A 205 17.90 9.53 10.85
C SER A 205 18.68 8.34 11.41
N ILE A 206 18.13 7.77 12.48
CA ILE A 206 18.54 6.47 13.03
C ILE A 206 17.29 5.62 13.12
N TYR A 207 17.39 4.39 12.64
CA TYR A 207 16.33 3.40 12.71
C TYR A 207 16.69 2.34 13.74
N LEU A 208 15.77 2.05 14.66
CA LEU A 208 15.88 0.97 15.64
C LEU A 208 14.63 0.09 15.55
N ASP A 209 14.83 -1.20 15.32
CA ASP A 209 13.77 -2.20 15.36
C ASP A 209 13.69 -2.81 16.75
N LEU A 210 12.63 -2.51 17.50
CA LEU A 210 12.50 -3.00 18.86
C LEU A 210 12.08 -4.49 18.93
N GLU A 211 11.90 -5.19 17.82
CA GLU A 211 11.87 -6.65 17.78
C GLU A 211 13.28 -7.26 17.86
N SER A 212 14.32 -6.52 17.44
CA SER A 212 15.73 -6.95 17.50
C SER A 212 16.30 -6.84 18.91
N ASP A 213 16.85 -7.94 19.43
CA ASP A 213 17.59 -7.96 20.70
C ASP A 213 18.76 -6.97 20.70
N ALA A 214 19.47 -6.85 19.58
CA ALA A 214 20.63 -5.98 19.45
C ALA A 214 20.24 -4.50 19.54
N ASP A 215 19.11 -4.10 18.97
CA ASP A 215 18.63 -2.72 19.04
C ASP A 215 18.03 -2.41 20.41
N ARG A 216 17.33 -3.36 21.03
CA ARG A 216 16.90 -3.22 22.43
C ARG A 216 18.08 -3.07 23.39
N ALA A 217 19.17 -3.81 23.18
CA ALA A 217 20.37 -3.71 24.01
C ALA A 217 21.03 -2.32 23.96
N LYS A 218 20.99 -1.64 22.81
CA LYS A 218 21.44 -0.23 22.69
C LYS A 218 20.63 0.71 23.58
N LEU A 219 19.36 0.35 23.84
CA LEU A 219 18.44 1.08 24.69
C LEU A 219 18.41 0.55 26.14
N ALA A 220 19.46 -0.13 26.61
CA ALA A 220 19.61 -0.47 28.02
C ALA A 220 19.68 0.80 28.90
N GLU A 221 20.35 1.85 28.39
CA GLU A 221 20.37 3.20 28.95
C GLU A 221 19.83 4.20 27.91
N PRO A 222 18.49 4.31 27.73
CA PRO A 222 17.90 5.06 26.62
C PRO A 222 18.31 6.53 26.58
N GLU A 223 18.37 7.21 27.73
CA GLU A 223 18.75 8.62 27.78
C GLU A 223 20.19 8.84 27.30
N LEU A 224 21.13 7.98 27.70
CA LEU A 224 22.53 8.06 27.30
C LEU A 224 22.66 7.86 25.79
N TYR A 225 22.12 6.76 25.26
CA TYR A 225 22.21 6.43 23.85
C TYR A 225 21.51 7.47 22.96
N LEU A 226 20.26 7.82 23.27
CA LEU A 226 19.46 8.71 22.42
C LEU A 226 19.96 10.16 22.46
N SER A 227 20.55 10.61 23.58
CA SER A 227 21.12 11.96 23.66
C SER A 227 22.28 12.18 22.68
N GLN A 228 23.06 11.13 22.38
CA GLN A 228 24.16 11.14 21.40
C GLN A 228 23.69 11.30 19.95
N HIS A 229 22.39 11.12 19.72
CA HIS A 229 21.77 11.15 18.39
C HIS A 229 20.72 12.25 18.27
N SER A 230 20.81 13.25 19.15
CA SER A 230 19.82 14.30 19.25
C SER A 230 19.80 15.27 18.03
N ASP A 231 20.80 15.17 17.14
CA ASP A 231 20.90 15.86 15.85
C ASP A 231 20.13 15.18 14.71
N LYS A 232 19.57 13.99 14.93
CA LYS A 232 18.89 13.17 13.93
C LYS A 232 17.47 12.82 14.35
N LEU A 233 16.64 12.47 13.37
CA LEU A 233 15.35 11.83 13.65
C LEU A 233 15.59 10.40 14.15
N VAL A 234 15.08 10.06 15.33
CA VAL A 234 15.11 8.68 15.82
C VAL A 234 13.79 7.98 15.47
N ILE A 235 13.87 6.97 14.61
CA ILE A 235 12.77 6.10 14.23
C ILE A 235 12.81 4.84 15.09
N LEU A 236 11.72 4.60 15.83
CA LEU A 236 11.55 3.46 16.71
C LEU A 236 10.43 2.59 16.15
N ASP A 237 10.74 1.39 15.65
CA ASP A 237 9.74 0.44 15.16
C ASP A 237 9.28 -0.52 16.25
N GLU A 238 8.02 -0.94 16.17
CA GLU A 238 7.35 -1.82 17.14
C GLU A 238 7.49 -1.34 18.59
N VAL A 239 7.20 -0.05 18.83
CA VAL A 239 7.35 0.62 20.15
C VAL A 239 6.64 -0.07 21.32
N HIS A 240 5.65 -0.91 21.04
CA HIS A 240 4.94 -1.70 22.03
C HIS A 240 5.84 -2.74 22.75
N ARG A 241 7.00 -3.08 22.18
CA ARG A 241 7.99 -3.98 22.80
C ARG A 241 8.71 -3.36 24.01
N LEU A 242 8.79 -2.03 24.09
CA LEU A 242 9.42 -1.31 25.20
C LEU A 242 8.47 -0.20 25.74
N PRO A 243 7.38 -0.55 26.43
CA PRO A 243 6.38 0.42 26.90
C PRO A 243 6.93 1.45 27.92
N ASN A 244 8.00 1.13 28.65
CA ASN A 244 8.61 2.06 29.60
C ASN A 244 9.48 3.14 28.91
N LEU A 245 9.70 3.04 27.59
CA LEU A 245 10.53 3.99 26.85
C LEU A 245 9.94 5.40 26.83
N PHE A 246 8.60 5.54 26.90
CA PHE A 246 7.91 6.84 26.82
C PHE A 246 8.34 7.83 27.92
N GLN A 247 8.67 7.35 29.12
CA GLN A 247 9.17 8.20 30.22
C GLN A 247 10.51 8.85 29.85
N ASN A 248 11.43 8.06 29.30
CA ASN A 248 12.73 8.54 28.83
C ASN A 248 12.59 9.53 27.67
N LEU A 249 11.69 9.24 26.72
CA LEU A 249 11.44 10.12 25.57
C LEU A 249 10.92 11.49 26.00
N ARG A 250 10.07 11.55 27.04
CA ARG A 250 9.58 12.83 27.58
C ARG A 250 10.73 13.74 28.03
N GLY A 251 11.66 13.20 28.83
CA GLY A 251 12.81 13.94 29.32
C GLY A 251 13.70 14.45 28.17
N LEU A 252 13.95 13.60 27.18
CA LEU A 252 14.71 13.96 25.98
C LEU A 252 14.03 15.05 25.15
N ILE A 253 12.71 14.93 24.92
CA ILE A 253 11.91 15.91 24.18
C ILE A 253 11.96 17.29 24.86
N ASP A 254 11.77 17.33 26.17
CA ASP A 254 11.76 18.58 26.93
C ASP A 254 13.15 19.24 26.95
N ARG A 255 14.24 18.46 27.06
CA ARG A 255 15.62 18.97 26.91
C ARG A 255 15.85 19.52 25.50
N GLY A 256 15.45 18.78 24.46
CA GLY A 256 15.58 19.21 23.06
C GLY A 256 14.83 20.52 22.78
N ARG A 257 13.62 20.69 23.33
CA ARG A 257 12.85 21.94 23.21
C ARG A 257 13.57 23.13 23.84
N ARG A 258 14.17 22.96 25.02
CA ARG A 258 14.95 24.01 25.71
C ARG A 258 16.21 24.39 24.92
N SER A 259 16.81 23.44 24.21
CA SER A 259 17.96 23.69 23.31
C SER A 259 17.55 24.11 21.89
N GLY A 260 16.30 24.51 21.67
CA GLY A 260 15.81 25.03 20.39
C GLY A 260 15.33 23.98 19.38
N ARG A 261 15.51 22.68 19.64
CA ARG A 261 14.97 21.59 18.78
C ARG A 261 13.52 21.31 19.12
N LYS A 262 12.61 21.99 18.43
CA LYS A 262 11.16 21.87 18.69
C LYS A 262 10.48 20.75 17.88
N ALA A 263 11.14 20.23 16.85
CA ALA A 263 10.56 19.30 15.87
C ALA A 263 11.49 18.13 15.53
N ALA A 264 10.96 17.12 14.85
CA ALA A 264 11.66 16.00 14.21
C ALA A 264 12.62 15.20 15.13
N GLN A 265 12.28 15.02 16.41
CA GLN A 265 13.14 14.25 17.32
C GLN A 265 12.83 12.75 17.24
N PHE A 266 11.55 12.36 17.24
CA PHE A 266 11.13 10.96 17.29
C PHE A 266 10.01 10.63 16.30
N LEU A 267 10.14 9.50 15.61
CA LEU A 267 9.08 8.84 14.86
C LEU A 267 8.83 7.46 15.47
N LEU A 268 7.65 7.26 16.03
CA LEU A 268 7.26 6.03 16.70
C LEU A 268 6.35 5.22 15.77
N LEU A 269 6.74 4.01 15.44
CA LEU A 269 5.92 3.10 14.64
C LEU A 269 5.36 2.01 15.55
N GLY A 270 4.08 1.71 15.36
CA GLY A 270 3.45 0.62 16.09
C GLY A 270 2.16 0.16 15.42
N SER A 271 1.74 -1.05 15.78
CA SER A 271 0.34 -1.42 15.61
C SER A 271 -0.56 -0.42 16.37
N ALA A 272 -1.80 -0.27 15.91
CA ALA A 272 -2.78 0.71 16.37
C ALA A 272 -3.02 0.81 17.89
N SER A 273 -2.52 -0.16 18.66
CA SER A 273 -2.55 -0.26 20.10
C SER A 273 -1.64 0.73 20.86
N ILE A 274 -1.34 1.94 20.35
CA ILE A 274 -0.64 2.94 21.19
C ILE A 274 -1.55 3.40 22.35
N ASP A 275 -2.87 3.31 22.18
CA ASP A 275 -3.81 3.53 23.27
C ASP A 275 -3.81 2.41 24.32
N LEU A 276 -3.43 1.18 23.94
CA LEU A 276 -3.13 0.11 24.91
C LEU A 276 -1.80 0.34 25.65
N LEU A 277 -0.89 1.15 25.08
CA LEU A 277 0.33 1.60 25.77
C LEU A 277 0.05 2.67 26.85
N LYS A 278 -1.18 3.19 26.96
CA LYS A 278 -1.60 4.11 28.05
C LYS A 278 -1.60 3.45 29.45
N GLN A 279 -1.33 2.15 29.56
CA GLN A 279 -1.25 1.45 30.84
C GLN A 279 0.02 1.78 31.66
N SER A 280 1.03 2.45 31.08
CA SER A 280 2.13 3.04 31.84
C SER A 280 1.76 4.50 32.16
N GLY A 281 1.62 4.84 33.44
CA GLY A 281 1.05 6.10 33.95
C GLY A 281 1.73 7.42 33.56
N GLU A 282 2.56 7.47 32.51
CA GLU A 282 3.11 8.70 31.94
C GLU A 282 2.86 8.77 30.44
N THR A 283 2.18 9.84 30.02
CA THR A 283 1.84 10.07 28.61
C THR A 283 2.79 11.06 27.95
N LEU A 284 3.09 10.89 26.66
CA LEU A 284 3.67 11.94 25.82
C LEU A 284 2.64 13.03 25.45
N ALA A 285 1.61 13.24 26.27
CA ALA A 285 0.56 14.20 26.02
C ALA A 285 1.14 15.62 25.83
N GLY A 286 0.63 16.32 24.81
CA GLY A 286 1.12 17.64 24.39
C GLY A 286 2.51 17.63 23.72
N ARG A 287 3.12 16.45 23.52
CA ARG A 287 4.45 16.28 22.90
C ARG A 287 4.41 15.41 21.65
N ILE A 288 3.41 14.55 21.53
CA ILE A 288 3.24 13.66 20.39
C ILE A 288 2.06 14.08 19.51
N ALA A 289 2.19 13.92 18.20
CA ALA A 289 1.07 13.86 17.27
C ALA A 289 0.84 12.41 16.83
N TYR A 290 -0.42 12.04 16.64
CA TYR A 290 -0.81 10.71 16.17
C TYR A 290 -1.26 10.82 14.72
N LEU A 291 -0.77 9.90 13.88
CA LEU A 291 -1.11 9.82 12.48
C LEU A 291 -1.51 8.39 12.13
N GLU A 292 -2.73 8.22 11.63
CA GLU A 292 -3.31 6.91 11.33
C GLU A 292 -3.08 6.52 9.87
N MET A 293 -2.31 5.47 9.65
CA MET A 293 -2.06 4.87 8.35
C MET A 293 -2.98 3.68 8.11
N GLY A 294 -4.03 3.91 7.33
CA GLY A 294 -4.88 2.85 6.78
C GLY A 294 -4.23 2.11 5.60
N PRO A 295 -4.86 1.02 5.11
CA PRO A 295 -4.52 0.40 3.83
C PRO A 295 -4.60 1.40 2.67
N VAL A 296 -4.04 1.02 1.52
CA VAL A 296 -4.11 1.83 0.29
C VAL A 296 -5.58 2.11 -0.06
N ASN A 297 -5.90 3.37 -0.31
CA ASN A 297 -7.30 3.78 -0.54
C ASN A 297 -7.57 4.15 -2.01
N GLY A 298 -8.85 4.42 -2.32
CA GLY A 298 -9.32 4.67 -3.68
C GLY A 298 -8.78 5.93 -4.36
N ILE A 299 -8.08 6.81 -3.63
CA ILE A 299 -7.42 7.99 -4.21
C ILE A 299 -5.90 7.84 -4.33
N GLU A 300 -5.34 6.71 -3.88
CA GLU A 300 -3.93 6.36 -4.03
C GLU A 300 -3.67 5.44 -5.23
N VAL A 301 -4.72 5.02 -5.95
CA VAL A 301 -4.65 4.19 -7.16
C VAL A 301 -5.28 4.89 -8.36
N PRO A 302 -4.82 4.57 -9.58
CA PRO A 302 -5.52 4.97 -10.80
C PRO A 302 -6.99 4.51 -10.83
N ALA A 303 -7.86 5.28 -11.49
CA ALA A 303 -9.30 5.01 -11.51
C ALA A 303 -9.67 3.65 -12.15
N ASP A 304 -8.86 3.16 -13.09
CA ASP A 304 -9.00 1.84 -13.72
C ASP A 304 -8.57 0.68 -12.81
N GLU A 305 -7.73 0.94 -11.80
CA GLU A 305 -7.34 -0.04 -10.78
C GLU A 305 -8.32 -0.10 -9.59
N LEU A 306 -9.33 0.77 -9.53
CA LEU A 306 -10.24 0.90 -8.38
C LEU A 306 -11.03 -0.38 -8.08
N ASN A 307 -11.46 -1.12 -9.11
CA ASN A 307 -12.14 -2.41 -8.91
C ASN A 307 -11.18 -3.48 -8.39
N THR A 308 -9.94 -3.50 -8.87
CA THR A 308 -8.91 -4.39 -8.36
C THR A 308 -8.63 -4.09 -6.89
N LEU A 309 -8.51 -2.81 -6.53
CA LEU A 309 -8.37 -2.39 -5.14
C LEU A 309 -9.58 -2.79 -4.30
N TRP A 310 -10.80 -2.57 -4.78
CA TRP A 310 -12.01 -2.95 -4.05
C TRP A 310 -12.07 -4.46 -3.82
N LEU A 311 -11.82 -5.27 -4.85
CA LEU A 311 -11.80 -6.73 -4.74
C LEU A 311 -10.69 -7.22 -3.81
N ARG A 312 -9.46 -6.70 -3.98
CA ARG A 312 -8.26 -7.20 -3.32
C ARG A 312 -8.00 -6.59 -1.95
N GLY A 313 -8.60 -5.45 -1.62
CA GLY A 313 -8.25 -4.67 -0.44
C GLY A 313 -6.97 -3.86 -0.63
N GLY A 314 -6.72 -2.95 0.31
CA GLY A 314 -5.64 -1.97 0.26
C GLY A 314 -4.33 -2.42 0.90
N PHE A 315 -4.24 -3.62 1.46
CA PHE A 315 -2.97 -4.13 1.98
C PHE A 315 -1.98 -4.29 0.83
N PRO A 316 -0.78 -3.65 0.87
CA PRO A 316 0.11 -3.57 -0.29
C PRO A 316 0.44 -4.92 -0.93
N ASP A 317 0.83 -5.92 -0.14
CA ASP A 317 1.19 -7.25 -0.66
C ASP A 317 0.00 -7.98 -1.28
N SER A 318 -1.21 -7.73 -0.77
CA SER A 318 -2.44 -8.25 -1.38
C SER A 318 -2.74 -7.54 -2.69
N LEU A 319 -2.78 -6.21 -2.67
CA LEU A 319 -3.11 -5.39 -3.84
C LEU A 319 -2.17 -5.69 -5.02
N LEU A 320 -0.87 -5.74 -4.73
CA LEU A 320 0.21 -5.93 -5.69
C LEU A 320 0.44 -7.40 -6.08
N ALA A 321 -0.33 -8.34 -5.55
CA ALA A 321 -0.19 -9.75 -5.88
C ALA A 321 -0.36 -9.99 -7.40
N GLN A 322 0.38 -10.95 -7.93
CA GLN A 322 0.37 -11.23 -9.37
C GLN A 322 -0.99 -11.72 -9.91
N THR A 323 -1.80 -12.35 -9.05
CA THR A 323 -3.11 -12.91 -9.43
C THR A 323 -4.10 -12.74 -8.28
N ASP A 324 -5.41 -12.76 -8.58
CA ASP A 324 -6.45 -12.70 -7.55
C ASP A 324 -6.38 -13.88 -6.58
N ARG A 325 -5.96 -15.05 -7.08
CA ARG A 325 -5.72 -16.24 -6.24
C ARG A 325 -4.58 -16.02 -5.24
N ALA A 326 -3.46 -15.44 -5.69
CA ALA A 326 -2.34 -15.11 -4.80
C ALA A 326 -2.74 -14.04 -3.78
N SER A 327 -3.48 -13.02 -4.23
CA SER A 327 -4.06 -11.98 -3.39
C SER A 327 -4.97 -12.56 -2.29
N GLN A 328 -5.86 -13.47 -2.68
CA GLN A 328 -6.77 -14.15 -1.76
C GLN A 328 -6.02 -15.04 -0.75
N ARG A 329 -5.03 -15.81 -1.22
CA ARG A 329 -4.18 -16.65 -0.37
C ARG A 329 -3.49 -15.79 0.70
N TRP A 330 -2.90 -14.67 0.30
CA TRP A 330 -2.25 -13.74 1.22
C TRP A 330 -3.22 -13.24 2.29
N ARG A 331 -4.44 -12.82 1.92
CA ARG A 331 -5.45 -12.35 2.89
C ARG A 331 -5.92 -13.44 3.84
N GLN A 332 -6.06 -14.68 3.37
CA GLN A 332 -6.39 -15.82 4.23
C GLN A 332 -5.30 -16.07 5.27
N ASP A 333 -4.03 -16.04 4.82
CA ASP A 333 -2.87 -16.22 5.68
C ASP A 333 -2.75 -15.05 6.68
N PHE A 334 -3.00 -13.80 6.24
CA PHE A 334 -3.07 -12.62 7.10
C PHE A 334 -4.13 -12.78 8.20
N ILE A 335 -5.38 -13.08 7.84
CA ILE A 335 -6.47 -13.25 8.83
C ILE A 335 -6.11 -14.36 9.83
N ARG A 336 -5.59 -15.49 9.34
CA ARG A 336 -5.21 -16.61 10.23
C ARG A 336 -4.11 -16.19 11.21
N THR A 337 -2.99 -15.67 10.70
CA THR A 337 -1.85 -15.30 11.54
C THR A 337 -2.20 -14.16 12.50
N TYR A 338 -2.99 -13.19 12.06
CA TYR A 338 -3.39 -12.07 12.91
C TYR A 338 -4.24 -12.53 14.11
N LEU A 339 -5.19 -13.44 13.88
CA LEU A 339 -6.06 -13.99 14.93
C LEU A 339 -5.33 -14.97 15.86
N GLU A 340 -4.42 -15.79 15.31
CA GLU A 340 -3.74 -16.85 16.07
C GLU A 340 -2.50 -16.37 16.81
N ARG A 341 -1.84 -15.30 16.32
CA ARG A 341 -0.55 -14.83 16.84
C ARG A 341 -0.59 -13.41 17.35
N ASP A 342 -1.10 -12.47 16.57
CA ASP A 342 -0.90 -11.04 16.86
C ASP A 342 -1.85 -10.54 17.96
N ILE A 343 -3.15 -10.83 17.84
CA ILE A 343 -4.14 -10.41 18.84
C ILE A 343 -3.90 -11.01 20.23
N PRO A 344 -3.55 -12.31 20.38
CA PRO A 344 -3.26 -12.90 21.69
C PRO A 344 -2.11 -12.23 22.44
N LEU A 345 -1.21 -11.51 21.77
CA LEU A 345 -0.12 -10.76 22.41
C LEU A 345 -0.56 -9.42 23.01
N LEU A 346 -1.77 -8.94 22.68
CA LEU A 346 -2.24 -7.59 23.00
C LEU A 346 -3.25 -7.55 24.15
N GLY A 347 -3.70 -8.70 24.67
CA GLY A 347 -4.71 -8.73 25.72
C GLY A 347 -5.09 -10.13 26.20
N PRO A 348 -6.22 -10.26 26.92
CA PRO A 348 -6.73 -11.53 27.40
C PRO A 348 -6.90 -12.53 26.24
N ARG A 349 -6.62 -13.81 26.51
CA ARG A 349 -6.67 -14.85 25.47
C ARG A 349 -8.11 -15.08 24.99
N ILE A 350 -8.42 -14.57 23.81
CA ILE A 350 -9.65 -14.86 23.07
C ILE A 350 -9.37 -16.05 22.14
N PRO A 351 -10.23 -17.09 22.12
CA PRO A 351 -10.08 -18.16 21.13
C PRO A 351 -10.14 -17.60 19.70
N ALA A 352 -9.13 -17.90 18.89
CA ALA A 352 -9.01 -17.39 17.52
C ALA A 352 -10.24 -17.71 16.67
N GLU A 353 -10.81 -18.91 16.82
CA GLU A 353 -12.05 -19.32 16.14
C GLU A 353 -13.27 -18.48 16.53
N THR A 354 -13.41 -18.11 17.80
CA THR A 354 -14.50 -17.24 18.26
C THR A 354 -14.39 -15.86 17.63
N LEU A 355 -13.18 -15.29 17.61
CA LEU A 355 -12.94 -13.99 17.02
C LEU A 355 -13.06 -14.02 15.48
N ARG A 356 -12.64 -15.11 14.83
CA ARG A 356 -12.86 -15.37 13.40
C ARG A 356 -14.35 -15.35 13.07
N ARG A 357 -15.16 -16.12 13.81
CA ARG A 357 -16.62 -16.16 13.62
C ARG A 357 -17.24 -14.78 13.80
N PHE A 358 -16.86 -14.07 14.87
CA PHE A 358 -17.34 -12.72 15.10
C PHE A 358 -17.00 -11.78 13.94
N TRP A 359 -15.75 -11.80 13.47
CA TRP A 359 -15.32 -10.96 12.36
C TRP A 359 -16.05 -11.31 11.04
N THR A 360 -16.26 -12.60 10.77
CA THR A 360 -17.08 -13.06 9.64
C THR A 360 -18.53 -12.58 9.76
N MET A 361 -19.12 -12.59 10.97
CA MET A 361 -20.46 -12.03 11.17
C MET A 361 -20.47 -10.52 10.87
N LEU A 362 -19.47 -9.76 11.33
CA LEU A 362 -19.37 -8.33 10.98
C LEU A 362 -19.23 -8.10 9.46
N ALA A 363 -18.55 -9.00 8.74
CA ALA A 363 -18.46 -8.94 7.28
C ALA A 363 -19.83 -9.18 6.61
N HIS A 364 -20.64 -10.11 7.12
CA HIS A 364 -22.03 -10.30 6.64
C HIS A 364 -22.93 -9.10 6.94
N HIS A 365 -22.72 -8.44 8.08
CA HIS A 365 -23.51 -7.29 8.53
C HIS A 365 -22.92 -5.93 8.09
N GLN A 366 -22.26 -5.85 6.91
CA GLN A 366 -21.78 -4.57 6.39
C GLN A 366 -22.87 -3.53 6.22
N SER A 367 -22.56 -2.27 6.55
CA SER A 367 -23.51 -1.14 6.59
C SER A 367 -24.67 -1.31 7.61
N GLY A 368 -24.72 -2.44 8.33
CA GLY A 368 -25.75 -2.74 9.31
C GLY A 368 -25.62 -1.95 10.61
N LEU A 369 -26.75 -1.68 11.25
CA LEU A 369 -26.79 -1.17 12.62
C LEU A 369 -26.35 -2.26 13.60
N LEU A 370 -25.48 -1.91 14.55
CA LEU A 370 -24.98 -2.86 15.54
C LEU A 370 -26.10 -3.32 16.48
N ASN A 371 -26.33 -4.63 16.52
CA ASN A 371 -27.19 -5.31 17.47
C ASN A 371 -26.38 -6.30 18.33
N ALA A 372 -25.77 -5.82 19.42
CA ALA A 372 -24.90 -6.63 20.26
C ALA A 372 -25.58 -7.91 20.80
N ALA A 373 -26.89 -7.88 21.06
CA ALA A 373 -27.64 -9.03 21.56
C ALA A 373 -27.74 -10.18 20.54
N GLU A 374 -27.79 -9.85 19.24
CA GLU A 374 -27.83 -10.83 18.16
C GLU A 374 -26.47 -11.54 18.01
N PHE A 375 -25.38 -10.77 17.99
CA PHE A 375 -24.03 -11.33 17.97
C PHE A 375 -23.75 -12.19 19.22
N ALA A 376 -24.18 -11.73 20.39
CA ALA A 376 -23.99 -12.44 21.66
C ALA A 376 -24.66 -13.82 21.63
N ARG A 377 -25.91 -13.88 21.17
CA ARG A 377 -26.67 -15.12 21.03
C ARG A 377 -26.01 -16.09 20.04
N ALA A 378 -25.56 -15.59 18.89
CA ALA A 378 -24.93 -16.42 17.87
C ALA A 378 -23.57 -16.99 18.29
N LEU A 379 -22.82 -16.24 19.10
CA LEU A 379 -21.51 -16.65 19.61
C LEU A 379 -21.59 -17.45 20.92
N GLY A 380 -22.74 -17.48 21.59
CA GLY A 380 -22.91 -18.11 22.90
C GLY A 380 -22.16 -17.38 24.02
N VAL A 381 -22.05 -16.06 23.93
CA VAL A 381 -21.37 -15.19 24.93
C VAL A 381 -22.32 -14.09 25.40
N ASP A 382 -21.94 -13.33 26.42
CA ASP A 382 -22.73 -12.17 26.85
C ASP A 382 -22.49 -10.92 25.98
N GLY A 383 -23.39 -9.93 26.09
CA GLY A 383 -23.29 -8.69 25.32
C GLY A 383 -22.07 -7.84 25.65
N LYS A 384 -21.53 -7.91 26.88
CA LYS A 384 -20.31 -7.18 27.27
C LYS A 384 -19.09 -7.76 26.56
N THR A 385 -19.07 -9.07 26.35
CA THR A 385 -18.03 -9.81 25.63
C THR A 385 -18.02 -9.41 24.16
N VAL A 386 -19.20 -9.31 23.52
CA VAL A 386 -19.32 -8.80 22.14
C VAL A 386 -18.83 -7.36 22.04
N ALA A 387 -19.20 -6.50 22.99
CA ALA A 387 -18.73 -5.12 23.02
C ALA A 387 -17.19 -5.06 23.11
N SER A 388 -16.60 -5.86 24.02
CA SER A 388 -15.15 -5.99 24.16
C SER A 388 -14.45 -6.50 22.89
N TYR A 389 -15.03 -7.49 22.20
CA TYR A 389 -14.48 -7.95 20.92
C TYR A 389 -14.56 -6.88 19.83
N LEU A 390 -15.65 -6.11 19.80
CA LEU A 390 -15.79 -5.02 18.84
C LEU A 390 -14.81 -3.88 19.14
N ASP A 391 -14.69 -3.47 20.41
CA ASP A 391 -13.75 -2.44 20.85
C ASP A 391 -12.32 -2.85 20.47
N LEU A 392 -11.93 -4.11 20.72
CA LEU A 392 -10.64 -4.65 20.31
C LEU A 392 -10.39 -4.52 18.79
N LEU A 393 -11.34 -4.93 17.94
CA LEU A 393 -11.17 -4.83 16.48
C LEU A 393 -11.17 -3.38 15.98
N VAL A 394 -11.87 -2.47 16.68
CA VAL A 394 -11.85 -1.02 16.40
C VAL A 394 -10.50 -0.42 16.78
N ASP A 395 -9.99 -0.73 17.96
CA ASP A 395 -8.69 -0.27 18.46
C ASP A 395 -7.52 -0.79 17.60
N LEU A 396 -7.69 -1.96 16.99
CA LEU A 396 -6.75 -2.52 16.03
C LEU A 396 -6.87 -1.94 14.61
N LEU A 397 -7.81 -1.01 14.41
CA LEU A 397 -8.11 -0.38 13.11
C LEU A 397 -8.49 -1.40 12.03
N LEU A 398 -9.07 -2.53 12.42
CA LEU A 398 -9.62 -3.54 11.50
C LEU A 398 -11.11 -3.32 11.22
N VAL A 399 -11.80 -2.71 12.18
CA VAL A 399 -13.22 -2.41 12.12
C VAL A 399 -13.44 -0.92 12.38
N ARG A 400 -14.33 -0.30 11.64
CA ARG A 400 -14.81 1.06 11.90
C ARG A 400 -16.18 0.99 12.54
N ARG A 401 -16.33 1.77 13.62
CA ARG A 401 -17.62 2.14 14.18
C ARG A 401 -17.95 3.55 13.69
N LEU A 402 -18.98 3.67 12.85
CA LEU A 402 -19.47 4.96 12.37
C LEU A 402 -20.64 5.39 13.25
N GLU A 403 -20.43 6.42 14.05
CA GLU A 403 -21.42 6.93 14.98
C GLU A 403 -22.54 7.70 14.27
N PRO A 404 -23.77 7.67 14.79
CA PRO A 404 -24.85 8.49 14.27
C PRO A 404 -24.60 9.97 14.54
N TRP A 405 -25.07 10.83 13.65
CA TRP A 405 -25.03 12.27 13.82
C TRP A 405 -25.84 12.69 15.05
N HIS A 406 -25.21 13.45 15.92
CA HIS A 406 -25.83 13.97 17.13
C HIS A 406 -26.16 15.46 16.96
N ALA A 407 -27.42 15.77 16.68
CA ALA A 407 -27.92 17.15 16.74
C ALA A 407 -29.36 17.20 17.26
N ASN A 408 -29.74 18.34 17.83
CA ASN A 408 -31.10 18.62 18.29
C ASN A 408 -32.01 18.96 17.11
N VAL A 409 -32.25 17.98 16.23
CA VAL A 409 -33.07 18.14 15.02
C VAL A 409 -34.59 18.01 15.32
N GLY A 410 -34.99 18.00 16.60
CA GLY A 410 -36.40 17.79 17.01
C GLY A 410 -37.00 16.43 16.63
N LYS A 411 -36.21 15.51 16.05
CA LYS A 411 -36.63 14.18 15.59
C LYS A 411 -35.99 13.06 16.42
N ARG A 412 -36.65 11.89 16.43
CA ARG A 412 -36.11 10.67 17.03
C ARG A 412 -35.07 10.03 16.11
N LEU A 413 -33.80 10.20 16.45
CA LEU A 413 -32.66 9.62 15.73
C LEU A 413 -32.36 8.19 16.20
N VAL A 414 -31.83 7.38 15.28
CA VAL A 414 -31.22 6.09 15.61
C VAL A 414 -29.94 6.34 16.41
N LYS A 415 -29.75 5.58 17.50
CA LYS A 415 -28.59 5.73 18.39
C LYS A 415 -27.53 4.65 18.23
N SER A 416 -27.86 3.53 17.59
CA SER A 416 -26.90 2.44 17.37
C SER A 416 -25.94 2.81 16.23
N PRO A 417 -24.63 2.56 16.36
CA PRO A 417 -23.68 2.84 15.30
C PRO A 417 -23.80 1.86 14.12
N ARG A 418 -23.28 2.25 12.96
CA ARG A 418 -22.97 1.32 11.86
C ARG A 418 -21.57 0.74 12.03
N VAL A 419 -21.37 -0.48 11.55
CA VAL A 419 -20.07 -1.16 11.66
C VAL A 419 -19.56 -1.63 10.31
N TYR A 420 -18.29 -1.30 10.03
CA TYR A 420 -17.62 -1.64 8.79
C TYR A 420 -16.35 -2.43 9.06
N VAL A 421 -16.14 -3.56 8.39
CA VAL A 421 -14.79 -4.12 8.28
C VAL A 421 -14.04 -3.21 7.31
N ARG A 422 -12.96 -2.56 7.78
CA ARG A 422 -12.37 -1.42 7.08
C ARG A 422 -11.79 -1.77 5.72
N ASP A 423 -11.15 -2.92 5.62
CA ASP A 423 -10.60 -3.40 4.35
C ASP A 423 -11.61 -4.26 3.58
N SER A 424 -11.95 -3.83 2.36
CA SER A 424 -12.89 -4.56 1.50
C SER A 424 -12.36 -5.94 1.09
N GLY A 425 -11.06 -6.07 0.87
CA GLY A 425 -10.43 -7.36 0.57
C GLY A 425 -10.57 -8.36 1.71
N ILE A 426 -10.37 -7.92 2.95
CA ILE A 426 -10.60 -8.73 4.15
C ILE A 426 -12.07 -9.13 4.26
N THR A 427 -12.99 -8.20 4.03
CA THR A 427 -14.45 -8.48 3.97
C THR A 427 -14.73 -9.58 2.96
N HIS A 428 -14.23 -9.45 1.74
CA HIS A 428 -14.43 -10.43 0.67
C HIS A 428 -13.83 -11.79 1.01
N THR A 429 -12.63 -11.82 1.61
CA THR A 429 -12.00 -13.08 2.04
C THR A 429 -12.78 -13.77 3.16
N LEU A 430 -13.29 -13.03 4.15
CA LEU A 430 -14.12 -13.59 5.22
C LEU A 430 -15.43 -14.19 4.70
N LEU A 431 -15.95 -13.66 3.60
CA LEU A 431 -17.17 -14.12 2.92
C LEU A 431 -16.91 -15.14 1.81
N GLY A 432 -15.64 -15.52 1.57
CA GLY A 432 -15.28 -16.48 0.52
C GLY A 432 -15.45 -15.95 -0.92
N LEU A 433 -15.50 -14.64 -1.11
CA LEU A 433 -15.62 -13.99 -2.42
C LEU A 433 -14.23 -13.85 -3.03
N THR A 434 -13.98 -14.53 -4.16
CA THR A 434 -12.63 -14.67 -4.73
C THR A 434 -12.46 -13.95 -6.05
N THR A 435 -13.54 -13.79 -6.80
CA THR A 435 -13.56 -13.14 -8.11
C THR A 435 -14.48 -11.93 -8.11
N GLN A 436 -14.34 -11.08 -9.13
CA GLN A 436 -15.24 -9.96 -9.34
C GLN A 436 -16.69 -10.43 -9.58
N GLU A 437 -16.89 -11.57 -10.24
CA GLU A 437 -18.22 -12.14 -10.48
C GLU A 437 -18.87 -12.61 -9.17
N ASP A 438 -18.11 -13.31 -8.31
CA ASP A 438 -18.59 -13.71 -6.98
C ASP A 438 -19.06 -12.49 -6.20
N LEU A 439 -18.25 -11.43 -6.20
CA LEU A 439 -18.53 -10.20 -5.47
C LEU A 439 -19.80 -9.52 -5.98
N LEU A 440 -19.92 -9.34 -7.30
CA LEU A 440 -21.08 -8.66 -7.90
C LEU A 440 -22.37 -9.47 -7.78
N GLY A 441 -22.28 -10.80 -7.71
CA GLY A 441 -23.43 -11.68 -7.47
C GLY A 441 -23.85 -11.76 -5.99
N HIS A 442 -23.01 -11.33 -5.06
CA HIS A 442 -23.27 -11.46 -3.63
C HIS A 442 -24.05 -10.23 -3.07
N PRO A 443 -25.03 -10.43 -2.16
CA PRO A 443 -25.81 -9.33 -1.59
C PRO A 443 -24.99 -8.24 -0.88
N VAL A 444 -23.78 -8.58 -0.42
CA VAL A 444 -22.87 -7.63 0.26
C VAL A 444 -22.28 -6.58 -0.69
N ALA A 445 -22.38 -6.74 -2.02
CA ALA A 445 -21.67 -5.89 -2.98
C ALA A 445 -21.90 -4.40 -2.74
N GLY A 446 -23.17 -3.99 -2.54
CA GLY A 446 -23.52 -2.61 -2.26
C GLY A 446 -22.90 -2.10 -0.95
N ALA A 447 -23.07 -2.86 0.13
CA ALA A 447 -22.59 -2.48 1.46
C ALA A 447 -21.06 -2.51 1.60
N SER A 448 -20.38 -3.45 0.91
CA SER A 448 -18.92 -3.48 0.82
C SER A 448 -18.39 -2.28 0.04
N TRP A 449 -19.04 -1.91 -1.06
CA TRP A 449 -18.68 -0.70 -1.81
C TRP A 449 -18.87 0.57 -0.96
N GLU A 450 -19.98 0.64 -0.22
CA GLU A 450 -20.24 1.72 0.74
C GLU A 450 -19.10 1.86 1.75
N GLY A 451 -18.72 0.77 2.43
CA GLY A 451 -17.60 0.76 3.37
C GLY A 451 -16.27 1.17 2.74
N PHE A 452 -15.96 0.66 1.55
CA PHE A 452 -14.75 1.02 0.80
C PHE A 452 -14.68 2.52 0.47
N VAL A 453 -15.80 3.11 0.03
CA VAL A 453 -15.89 4.54 -0.25
C VAL A 453 -15.78 5.35 1.05
N ILE A 454 -16.47 4.95 2.12
CA ILE A 454 -16.39 5.63 3.42
C ILE A 454 -14.95 5.70 3.93
N GLU A 455 -14.21 4.58 3.92
CA GLU A 455 -12.81 4.59 4.36
C GLU A 455 -11.93 5.47 3.47
N THR A 456 -12.15 5.45 2.17
CA THR A 456 -11.41 6.30 1.22
C THR A 456 -11.66 7.78 1.50
N LEU A 457 -12.90 8.19 1.71
CA LEU A 457 -13.26 9.59 1.93
C LEU A 457 -12.84 10.10 3.30
N ILE A 458 -12.95 9.28 4.35
CA ILE A 458 -12.45 9.63 5.69
C ILE A 458 -10.94 9.82 5.66
N ALA A 459 -10.20 8.93 4.98
CA ALA A 459 -8.74 9.07 4.84
C ALA A 459 -8.32 10.26 3.95
N ALA A 460 -9.21 10.75 3.08
CA ALA A 460 -8.96 11.91 2.23
C ALA A 460 -9.30 13.24 2.93
N ALA A 461 -10.21 13.20 3.91
CA ALA A 461 -10.72 14.40 4.58
C ALA A 461 -9.63 15.11 5.40
N PRO A 462 -9.69 16.45 5.53
CA PRO A 462 -8.76 17.21 6.34
C PRO A 462 -8.79 16.80 7.81
N ALA A 463 -7.66 16.99 8.50
CA ALA A 463 -7.56 16.74 9.93
C ALA A 463 -8.64 17.50 10.73
N GLY A 464 -9.24 16.80 11.70
CA GLY A 464 -10.33 17.35 12.52
C GLY A 464 -11.73 17.25 11.89
N THR A 465 -11.85 16.72 10.67
CA THR A 465 -13.17 16.41 10.07
C THR A 465 -13.88 15.33 10.87
N GLN A 466 -15.13 15.60 11.27
CA GLN A 466 -15.97 14.60 11.94
C GLN A 466 -16.74 13.76 10.93
N SER A 467 -16.67 12.44 11.07
CA SER A 467 -17.41 11.48 10.24
C SER A 467 -18.57 10.85 11.02
N SER A 468 -19.76 10.83 10.43
CA SER A 468 -20.95 10.20 11.02
C SER A 468 -21.92 9.75 9.93
N PHE A 469 -23.01 9.08 10.29
CA PHE A 469 -24.15 8.84 9.39
C PHE A 469 -25.42 9.47 9.97
N TYR A 470 -26.46 9.66 9.16
CA TYR A 470 -27.76 10.14 9.67
C TYR A 470 -28.84 9.12 9.40
N ARG A 471 -29.66 8.83 10.41
CA ARG A 471 -30.86 8.01 10.25
C ARG A 471 -31.94 8.37 11.26
N THR A 472 -33.15 8.58 10.78
CA THR A 472 -34.35 8.79 11.61
C THR A 472 -35.17 7.51 11.74
N SER A 473 -36.02 7.41 12.77
CA SER A 473 -37.00 6.33 12.87
C SER A 473 -38.04 6.33 11.73
N ALA A 474 -38.18 7.45 11.00
CA ALA A 474 -39.08 7.61 9.87
C ALA A 474 -38.44 7.22 8.52
N GLY A 475 -37.20 6.75 8.52
CA GLY A 475 -36.51 6.26 7.31
C GLY A 475 -35.77 7.30 6.49
N ALA A 476 -35.69 8.57 6.93
CA ALA A 476 -34.75 9.53 6.35
C ALA A 476 -33.31 9.14 6.72
N GLU A 477 -32.39 9.14 5.74
CA GLU A 477 -31.07 8.52 5.84
C GLU A 477 -30.03 9.25 4.96
N ILE A 478 -28.81 9.36 5.47
CA ILE A 478 -27.60 9.75 4.72
C ILE A 478 -26.48 8.79 5.14
N ASP A 479 -25.83 8.16 4.17
CA ASP A 479 -24.79 7.16 4.41
C ASP A 479 -23.57 7.74 5.13
N LEU A 480 -23.08 8.90 4.68
CA LEU A 480 -21.91 9.57 5.27
C LEU A 480 -22.12 11.09 5.35
N LEU A 481 -21.84 11.64 6.51
CA LEU A 481 -21.69 13.05 6.79
C LEU A 481 -20.24 13.32 7.16
N LEU A 482 -19.59 14.18 6.38
CA LEU A 482 -18.27 14.73 6.70
C LEU A 482 -18.42 16.18 7.10
N THR A 483 -18.01 16.52 8.33
CA THR A 483 -18.12 17.88 8.88
C THR A 483 -16.72 18.44 9.09
N PRO A 484 -16.19 19.22 8.12
CA PRO A 484 -14.92 19.90 8.30
C PRO A 484 -14.99 20.90 9.48
N PRO A 485 -13.86 21.19 10.16
CA PRO A 485 -13.83 22.15 11.25
C PRO A 485 -14.44 23.51 10.86
N GLY A 486 -15.37 24.00 11.67
CA GLY A 486 -16.01 25.31 11.47
C GLY A 486 -17.02 25.39 10.31
N ASN A 487 -17.30 24.29 9.60
CA ASN A 487 -18.19 24.27 8.45
C ASN A 487 -19.43 23.37 8.68
N ARG A 488 -20.45 23.58 7.84
CA ARG A 488 -21.60 22.67 7.75
C ARG A 488 -21.22 21.34 7.10
N PRO A 489 -21.91 20.23 7.40
CA PRO A 489 -21.58 18.92 6.86
C PRO A 489 -21.74 18.85 5.34
N TRP A 490 -20.96 17.99 4.69
CA TRP A 490 -21.22 17.47 3.36
C TRP A 490 -22.06 16.20 3.50
N ALA A 491 -23.23 16.16 2.87
CA ALA A 491 -24.11 14.99 2.84
C ALA A 491 -23.78 14.11 1.63
N ILE A 492 -23.42 12.86 1.89
CA ILE A 492 -22.91 11.94 0.89
C ILE A 492 -23.75 10.66 0.91
N GLU A 493 -24.38 10.37 -0.22
CA GLU A 493 -24.99 9.06 -0.52
C GLU A 493 -24.02 8.23 -1.35
N ILE A 494 -23.96 6.91 -1.13
CA ILE A 494 -23.05 6.03 -1.87
C ILE A 494 -23.85 4.98 -2.64
N LYS A 495 -23.71 4.96 -3.97
CA LYS A 495 -24.40 3.99 -4.83
C LYS A 495 -23.42 3.28 -5.76
N ARG A 496 -23.42 1.95 -5.75
CA ARG A 496 -22.75 1.15 -6.79
C ARG A 496 -23.63 1.02 -8.05
N SER A 497 -23.95 2.15 -8.70
CA SER A 497 -24.74 2.18 -9.94
C SER A 497 -24.27 3.29 -10.88
N LEU A 498 -24.15 3.00 -12.18
CA LEU A 498 -23.83 4.02 -13.19
C LEU A 498 -24.97 5.02 -13.41
N SER A 499 -26.17 4.72 -12.93
CA SER A 499 -27.32 5.61 -12.95
C SER A 499 -27.87 5.71 -11.52
N PRO A 500 -27.18 6.43 -10.62
CA PRO A 500 -27.58 6.51 -9.22
C PRO A 500 -28.96 7.18 -9.11
N ARG A 501 -29.83 6.60 -8.30
CA ARG A 501 -31.11 7.19 -7.93
C ARG A 501 -31.13 7.40 -6.42
N LEU A 502 -31.48 8.62 -6.02
CA LEU A 502 -31.63 8.97 -4.63
C LEU A 502 -33.07 8.74 -4.18
N GLU A 503 -33.21 8.23 -2.97
CA GLU A 503 -34.50 8.00 -2.35
C GLU A 503 -35.02 9.27 -1.66
N LYS A 504 -36.33 9.34 -1.42
CA LYS A 504 -36.96 10.47 -0.73
C LYS A 504 -36.32 10.73 0.65
N GLY A 505 -35.87 9.67 1.32
CA GLY A 505 -35.21 9.74 2.63
C GLY A 505 -33.96 10.63 2.65
N PHE A 506 -33.17 10.62 1.58
CA PHE A 506 -31.96 11.45 1.47
C PHE A 506 -32.30 12.95 1.42
N TYR A 507 -33.30 13.32 0.62
CA TYR A 507 -33.72 14.71 0.50
C TYR A 507 -34.32 15.25 1.80
N LEU A 508 -35.16 14.44 2.47
CA LEU A 508 -35.70 14.79 3.80
C LEU A 508 -34.59 14.97 4.84
N ALA A 509 -33.56 14.12 4.80
CA ALA A 509 -32.40 14.28 5.67
C ALA A 509 -31.59 15.54 5.34
N CYS A 510 -31.49 15.92 4.06
CA CYS A 510 -30.84 17.18 3.67
C CYS A 510 -31.64 18.41 4.12
N GLU A 511 -32.97 18.36 4.11
CA GLU A 511 -33.83 19.41 4.66
C GLU A 511 -33.63 19.56 6.17
N ASP A 512 -33.50 18.43 6.88
CA ASP A 512 -33.28 18.37 8.32
C ASP A 512 -31.92 18.96 8.75
N LEU A 513 -30.87 18.69 7.97
CA LEU A 513 -29.49 19.01 8.33
C LEU A 513 -28.94 20.27 7.68
N ASN A 514 -29.56 20.74 6.60
CA ASN A 514 -29.10 21.86 5.78
C ASN A 514 -27.59 21.78 5.44
N PRO A 515 -27.13 20.71 4.77
CA PRO A 515 -25.71 20.48 4.48
C PRO A 515 -25.15 21.52 3.50
N LEU A 516 -23.83 21.71 3.52
CA LEU A 516 -23.14 22.61 2.59
C LEU A 516 -23.16 22.07 1.16
N ARG A 517 -22.96 20.76 1.00
CA ARG A 517 -22.99 20.05 -0.28
C ARG A 517 -23.84 18.80 -0.17
N ARG A 518 -24.50 18.43 -1.27
CA ARG A 518 -25.27 17.20 -1.43
C ARG A 518 -24.66 16.40 -2.56
N ILE A 519 -24.13 15.22 -2.25
CA ILE A 519 -23.28 14.48 -3.17
C ILE A 519 -23.77 13.04 -3.24
N VAL A 520 -23.79 12.47 -4.45
CA VAL A 520 -23.89 11.03 -4.64
C VAL A 520 -22.61 10.49 -5.25
N VAL A 521 -21.95 9.59 -4.52
CA VAL A 521 -20.77 8.88 -5.02
C VAL A 521 -21.24 7.71 -5.84
N TYR A 522 -20.70 7.61 -7.05
CA TYR A 522 -21.03 6.55 -8.00
C TYR A 522 -19.76 6.04 -8.71
N PRO A 523 -19.79 4.83 -9.33
CA PRO A 523 -18.62 4.18 -9.90
C PRO A 523 -18.30 4.62 -11.34
N GLY A 524 -18.82 5.77 -11.80
CA GLY A 524 -18.47 6.32 -13.11
C GLY A 524 -17.18 7.12 -13.09
N GLN A 525 -16.99 8.02 -14.06
CA GLN A 525 -15.79 8.85 -14.17
C GLN A 525 -16.06 10.34 -14.32
N GLU A 526 -17.32 10.74 -14.46
CA GLU A 526 -17.70 12.12 -14.75
C GLU A 526 -18.33 12.77 -13.52
N ILE A 527 -18.23 14.10 -13.45
CA ILE A 527 -18.98 14.90 -12.49
C ILE A 527 -20.15 15.51 -13.23
N PHE A 528 -21.37 15.33 -12.73
CA PHE A 528 -22.54 15.94 -13.34
C PHE A 528 -23.61 16.34 -12.30
N PRO A 529 -24.35 17.43 -12.56
CA PRO A 529 -25.43 17.84 -11.68
C PRO A 529 -26.65 16.92 -11.81
N MET A 530 -27.33 16.71 -10.70
CA MET A 530 -28.61 16.04 -10.56
C MET A 530 -29.66 17.02 -10.03
N LYS A 531 -30.91 16.56 -9.90
CA LYS A 531 -32.01 17.38 -9.36
C LYS A 531 -31.72 17.82 -7.92
N GLN A 532 -32.30 18.95 -7.52
CA GLN A 532 -32.26 19.46 -6.14
C GLN A 532 -30.83 19.72 -5.60
N ASP A 533 -29.98 20.28 -6.47
CA ASP A 533 -28.60 20.68 -6.16
C ASP A 533 -27.71 19.53 -5.66
N VAL A 534 -27.99 18.32 -6.14
CA VAL A 534 -27.16 17.14 -5.89
C VAL A 534 -26.10 17.04 -6.99
N GLU A 535 -24.87 16.70 -6.62
CA GLU A 535 -23.80 16.42 -7.57
C GLU A 535 -23.47 14.93 -7.57
N ALA A 536 -23.45 14.30 -8.75
CA ALA A 536 -22.91 12.95 -8.91
C ALA A 536 -21.42 13.04 -9.25
N MET A 537 -20.58 12.28 -8.54
CA MET A 537 -19.15 12.26 -8.81
C MET A 537 -18.46 10.94 -8.42
N PRO A 538 -17.34 10.57 -9.06
CA PRO A 538 -16.56 9.42 -8.67
C PRO A 538 -15.84 9.63 -7.33
N VAL A 539 -15.52 8.52 -6.65
CA VAL A 539 -14.79 8.54 -5.37
C VAL A 539 -13.45 9.27 -5.46
N SER A 540 -12.75 9.16 -6.59
CA SER A 540 -11.48 9.85 -6.84
C SER A 540 -11.63 11.36 -6.88
N ALA A 541 -12.64 11.87 -7.59
CA ALA A 541 -12.93 13.30 -7.66
C ALA A 541 -13.37 13.87 -6.31
N LEU A 542 -14.23 13.16 -5.57
CA LEU A 542 -14.65 13.60 -4.25
C LEU A 542 -13.50 13.59 -3.24
N GLY A 543 -12.68 12.55 -3.24
CA GLY A 543 -11.51 12.47 -2.37
C GLY A 543 -10.48 13.57 -2.68
N ALA A 544 -10.29 13.92 -3.95
CA ALA A 544 -9.46 15.08 -4.34
C ALA A 544 -10.07 16.41 -3.86
N ALA A 545 -11.38 16.61 -4.02
CA ALA A 545 -12.05 17.82 -3.54
C ALA A 545 -12.00 17.96 -2.01
N LEU A 546 -12.07 16.85 -1.27
CA LEU A 546 -11.87 16.85 0.18
C LEU A 546 -10.43 17.19 0.56
N ALA A 547 -9.47 16.69 -0.21
CA ALA A 547 -8.06 16.97 0.01
C ALA A 547 -7.67 18.44 -0.12
N GLU A 548 -8.37 19.19 -0.97
CA GLU A 548 -8.10 20.62 -1.20
C GLU A 548 -8.65 21.53 -0.07
N LEU A 549 -9.46 20.99 0.85
CA LEU A 549 -10.00 21.75 1.98
C LEU A 549 -9.01 21.91 3.14
N GLY A 550 -7.94 21.12 3.16
CA GLY A 550 -6.88 21.15 4.17
C GLY A 550 -5.55 21.45 3.51
#